data_AF-A0AAF0CSU5-F1
#
_entry.id   AF-A0AAF0CSU5-F1
#
_cell.length_a   1.000
_cell.length_b   1.000
_cell.length_c   1.000
_cell.angle_alpha   90.00
_cell.angle_beta   90.00
_cell.angle_gamma   90.00
#
_symmetry.space_group_name_H-M   'P 1'
#
loop_
_entity.id
_entity.type
_entity.pdbx_description
1 polymer ?
#
loop_
_entity_poly.entity_id
_entity_poly.type
_entity_poly.pdbx_seq_one_letter_code
_entity_poly.pdbx_strand_id
1 'polypeptide(L)'
;MFQRFLSRLRSSRGPRTTRWTWVAVYVAVVAWMLFKLAGYYSPETGMTYFLGVGEDALAKRDWTKDLGFKVFVHDRSFGYDGQFYAQLALDPGMENEGLAKSVDNLPYRARRILLPVVAYVLGAGRPEWIITAYVMINVVCWLALGGVLLRWFPPKNFDRAIRWLGVMLSVGACFSVYSSLVDGPSLLLFAVALKWWEQGRPWRATALLAVAGLAKETNILGSGLFAPDQWRSWKDWPLAIARVVLVAAPLGLWILLLRWRFADMAQYGGGTDNFDLPLRAMVTRVGELLDVASSTDLPWYLLGVGFASIISLVVQAGFLLLRWKWSQPAWRLTVPIAALTLVMGAANWAGYPGGVTRSLLPMLLGFNLLVPQGKRWLPVLILGNLTMFFSPGVFKPLPDSLYSVRISNEAQAMIEGETPELRLDFPPPWHAAERSDTHQWRWTGGRANIVIHNPYDQPVEVTLAGEWAAFTDRQARLRQSDRILWQEQLGITPRRWRIGNVRLPPGESHLTVESDAPAQPASLYDERSLDIRFFSLSIQGRTVGEHQPVQPPNG
;
A
#
# COMPACT_ATOMS: atom_id res chain seq x y z
N MET A 1 13.09 -3.74 -29.54
CA MET A 1 13.43 -3.81 -28.08
C MET A 1 13.46 -5.26 -27.58
N PHE A 2 12.47 -6.08 -27.93
CA PHE A 2 12.38 -7.52 -27.61
C PHE A 2 13.57 -8.38 -28.10
N GLN A 3 14.05 -8.18 -29.33
CA GLN A 3 15.24 -8.91 -29.82
C GLN A 3 16.55 -8.58 -29.07
N ARG A 4 16.70 -7.33 -28.60
CA ARG A 4 17.84 -6.93 -27.74
C ARG A 4 17.73 -7.50 -26.31
N PHE A 5 16.50 -7.74 -25.84
CA PHE A 5 16.23 -8.46 -24.60
C PHE A 5 16.59 -9.95 -24.75
N LEU A 6 16.17 -10.59 -25.85
CA LEU A 6 16.52 -11.97 -26.19
C LEU A 6 18.03 -12.18 -26.42
N SER A 7 18.73 -11.21 -27.01
CA SER A 7 20.18 -11.33 -27.23
C SER A 7 20.99 -11.21 -25.92
N ARG A 8 20.56 -10.36 -24.98
CA ARG A 8 21.08 -10.34 -23.61
C ARG A 8 20.78 -11.64 -22.85
N LEU A 9 19.67 -12.29 -23.21
CA LEU A 9 19.33 -13.64 -22.77
C LEU A 9 20.11 -14.77 -23.49
N ARG A 10 21.06 -14.48 -24.39
CA ARG A 10 21.86 -15.52 -25.09
C ARG A 10 23.34 -15.56 -24.72
N SER A 11 23.94 -14.51 -24.16
CA SER A 11 25.39 -14.49 -23.89
C SER A 11 25.81 -15.13 -22.53
N SER A 12 26.58 -16.22 -22.64
CA SER A 12 27.58 -16.83 -21.70
C SER A 12 27.18 -17.94 -20.68
N ARG A 13 27.78 -19.13 -20.91
CA ARG A 13 28.45 -20.12 -20.00
C ARG A 13 27.74 -20.61 -18.72
N GLY A 14 26.61 -21.30 -18.87
CA GLY A 14 26.08 -22.22 -17.86
C GLY A 14 25.19 -23.27 -18.54
N PRO A 15 24.87 -24.41 -17.89
CA PRO A 15 23.91 -25.36 -18.43
C PRO A 15 22.60 -24.64 -18.76
N ARG A 16 22.07 -24.84 -19.98
CA ARG A 16 20.87 -24.14 -20.45
C ARG A 16 19.68 -24.25 -19.47
N THR A 17 19.56 -25.37 -18.77
CA THR A 17 18.47 -25.68 -17.83
C THR A 17 18.43 -24.74 -16.63
N THR A 18 19.56 -24.53 -15.94
CA THR A 18 19.64 -23.67 -14.74
C THR A 18 19.26 -22.22 -15.02
N ARG A 19 19.52 -21.73 -16.23
CA ARG A 19 19.17 -20.37 -16.64
C ARG A 19 17.66 -20.16 -16.77
N TRP A 20 16.98 -21.10 -17.42
CA TRP A 20 15.54 -21.01 -17.62
C TRP A 20 14.77 -21.11 -16.32
N THR A 21 15.27 -21.86 -15.33
CA THR A 21 14.73 -21.86 -13.96
C THR A 21 14.70 -20.46 -13.37
N TRP A 22 15.81 -19.71 -13.41
CA TRP A 22 15.85 -18.35 -12.85
C TRP A 22 15.03 -17.34 -13.65
N VAL A 23 14.95 -17.50 -14.98
CA VAL A 23 14.03 -16.70 -15.80
C VAL A 23 12.59 -16.95 -15.38
N ALA A 24 12.20 -18.21 -15.17
CA ALA A 24 10.87 -18.58 -14.69
C ALA A 24 10.58 -17.96 -13.32
N VAL A 25 11.55 -17.95 -12.38
CA VAL A 25 11.38 -17.28 -11.08
C VAL A 25 11.08 -15.78 -11.23
N TYR A 26 11.82 -15.08 -12.10
CA TYR A 26 11.61 -13.63 -12.30
C TYR A 26 10.24 -13.36 -12.93
N VAL A 27 9.87 -14.15 -13.94
CA VAL A 27 8.57 -14.06 -14.60
C VAL A 27 7.44 -14.38 -13.62
N ALA A 28 7.59 -15.43 -12.80
CA ALA A 28 6.59 -15.81 -11.81
C ALA A 28 6.37 -14.71 -10.77
N VAL A 29 7.43 -14.04 -10.32
CA VAL A 29 7.32 -12.92 -9.38
C VAL A 29 6.62 -11.72 -10.01
N VAL A 30 6.95 -11.37 -11.25
CA VAL A 30 6.25 -10.32 -11.99
C VAL A 30 4.78 -10.67 -12.20
N ALA A 31 4.49 -11.90 -12.64
CA ALA A 31 3.14 -12.38 -12.85
C ALA A 31 2.34 -12.40 -11.54
N TRP A 32 2.92 -12.87 -10.45
CA TRP A 32 2.31 -12.86 -9.12
C TRP A 32 1.98 -11.43 -8.66
N MET A 33 2.91 -10.50 -8.81
CA MET A 33 2.67 -9.09 -8.46
C MET A 33 1.53 -8.51 -9.29
N LEU A 34 1.57 -8.67 -10.61
CA LEU A 34 0.52 -8.16 -11.50
C LEU A 34 -0.83 -8.81 -11.22
N PHE A 35 -0.87 -10.10 -10.94
CA PHE A 35 -2.09 -10.81 -10.54
C PHE A 35 -2.64 -10.26 -9.22
N LYS A 36 -1.78 -10.05 -8.23
CA LYS A 36 -2.16 -9.43 -6.95
C LYS A 36 -2.72 -8.03 -7.15
N LEU A 37 -2.08 -7.20 -7.96
CA LEU A 37 -2.54 -5.84 -8.26
C LEU A 37 -3.85 -5.85 -9.06
N ALA A 38 -4.02 -6.77 -10.00
CA ALA A 38 -5.24 -6.93 -10.78
C ALA A 38 -6.45 -7.25 -9.90
N GLY A 39 -6.25 -8.00 -8.81
CA GLY A 39 -7.26 -8.26 -7.80
C GLY A 39 -7.75 -7.01 -7.05
N TYR A 40 -7.15 -5.82 -7.26
CA TYR A 40 -7.65 -4.56 -6.71
C TYR A 40 -8.52 -3.73 -7.64
N TYR A 41 -8.78 -4.23 -8.83
CA TYR A 41 -9.70 -3.59 -9.75
C TYR A 41 -11.15 -3.74 -9.29
N SER A 42 -11.89 -2.63 -9.27
CA SER A 42 -13.36 -2.64 -9.16
C SER A 42 -13.97 -2.04 -10.44
N PRO A 43 -15.08 -2.59 -10.96
CA PRO A 43 -15.79 -1.98 -12.08
C PRO A 43 -16.26 -0.54 -11.80
N GLU A 44 -16.57 -0.22 -10.55
CA GLU A 44 -17.10 1.11 -10.18
C GLU A 44 -16.00 2.17 -10.01
N THR A 45 -14.86 1.79 -9.45
CA THR A 45 -13.81 2.74 -9.02
C THR A 45 -12.48 2.51 -9.72
N GLY A 46 -12.41 1.56 -10.66
CA GLY A 46 -11.18 1.14 -11.32
C GLY A 46 -10.11 0.70 -10.32
N MET A 47 -8.90 1.24 -10.49
CA MET A 47 -7.73 0.95 -9.64
C MET A 47 -7.50 2.01 -8.55
N THR A 48 -8.48 2.89 -8.30
CA THR A 48 -8.30 4.03 -7.38
C THR A 48 -8.10 3.64 -5.91
N TYR A 49 -8.31 2.36 -5.56
CA TYR A 49 -7.96 1.79 -4.26
C TYR A 49 -6.54 2.18 -3.80
N PHE A 50 -5.58 2.12 -4.73
CA PHE A 50 -4.17 2.40 -4.46
C PHE A 50 -3.84 3.87 -4.17
N LEU A 51 -4.80 4.79 -4.33
CA LEU A 51 -4.62 6.17 -3.90
C LEU A 51 -4.64 6.30 -2.38
N GLY A 52 -5.33 5.38 -1.70
CA GLY A 52 -5.53 5.47 -0.25
C GLY A 52 -6.33 6.71 0.14
N VAL A 53 -7.40 7.05 -0.60
CA VAL A 53 -8.28 8.16 -0.23
C VAL A 53 -9.03 7.79 1.04
N GLY A 54 -8.93 8.62 2.08
CA GLY A 54 -9.55 8.36 3.37
C GLY A 54 -10.82 9.17 3.61
N GLU A 55 -11.83 8.56 4.23
CA GLU A 55 -13.07 9.23 4.61
C GLU A 55 -12.83 10.48 5.48
N ASP A 56 -11.92 10.40 6.46
CA ASP A 56 -11.65 11.52 7.38
C ASP A 56 -10.99 12.70 6.65
N ALA A 57 -10.23 12.42 5.58
CA ALA A 57 -9.66 13.46 4.74
C ALA A 57 -10.75 14.15 3.90
N LEU A 58 -11.70 13.39 3.37
CA LEU A 58 -12.85 13.93 2.63
C LEU A 58 -13.80 14.74 3.52
N ALA A 59 -13.92 14.39 4.80
CA ALA A 59 -14.71 15.14 5.76
C ALA A 59 -14.26 16.61 5.90
N LYS A 60 -12.96 16.90 5.68
CA LYS A 60 -12.43 18.28 5.66
C LYS A 60 -12.80 19.02 4.39
N ARG A 61 -12.59 18.37 3.24
CA ARG A 61 -12.92 18.89 1.91
C ARG A 61 -12.97 17.71 0.94
N ASP A 62 -14.17 17.38 0.49
CA ASP A 62 -14.37 16.33 -0.48
C ASP A 62 -14.07 16.85 -1.90
N TRP A 63 -12.89 16.50 -2.40
CA TRP A 63 -12.42 16.83 -3.76
C TRP A 63 -12.94 15.86 -4.83
N THR A 64 -13.63 14.78 -4.42
CA THR A 64 -14.08 13.73 -5.35
C THR A 64 -15.45 14.02 -5.97
N LYS A 65 -16.28 14.86 -5.32
CA LYS A 65 -17.64 15.19 -5.78
C LYS A 65 -17.69 15.78 -7.19
N ASP A 66 -16.70 16.59 -7.54
CA ASP A 66 -16.70 17.36 -8.79
C ASP A 66 -16.01 16.60 -9.94
N LEU A 67 -15.57 15.36 -9.73
CA LEU A 67 -14.79 14.61 -10.72
C LEU A 67 -15.64 13.96 -11.82
N GLY A 68 -16.92 13.73 -11.58
CA GLY A 68 -17.80 13.02 -12.51
C GLY A 68 -17.59 11.51 -12.59
N PHE A 69 -16.74 10.93 -11.74
CA PHE A 69 -16.56 9.47 -11.60
C PHE A 69 -16.28 9.10 -10.14
N LYS A 70 -16.50 7.83 -9.78
CA LYS A 70 -16.31 7.34 -8.41
C LYS A 70 -14.84 7.03 -8.12
N VAL A 71 -14.39 7.42 -6.94
CA VAL A 71 -13.07 7.09 -6.39
C VAL A 71 -13.28 6.16 -5.19
N PHE A 72 -12.44 5.13 -5.05
CA PHE A 72 -12.49 4.25 -3.90
C PHE A 72 -12.08 5.01 -2.63
N VAL A 73 -12.95 5.00 -1.61
CA VAL A 73 -12.72 5.64 -0.31
C VAL A 73 -12.54 4.57 0.75
N HIS A 74 -11.48 4.69 1.53
CA HIS A 74 -11.20 3.85 2.69
C HIS A 74 -11.99 4.38 3.90
N ASP A 75 -12.98 3.58 4.34
CA ASP A 75 -13.81 3.81 5.53
C ASP A 75 -12.93 4.05 6.78
N ARG A 76 -13.30 5.05 7.60
CA ARG A 76 -12.60 5.40 8.86
C ARG A 76 -11.08 5.45 8.74
N SER A 77 -10.62 6.08 7.67
CA SER A 77 -9.21 6.27 7.40
C SER A 77 -8.93 7.74 7.16
N PHE A 78 -7.82 8.24 7.70
CA PHE A 78 -7.20 9.47 7.24
C PHE A 78 -6.64 9.36 5.81
N GLY A 79 -6.54 8.14 5.28
CA GLY A 79 -5.94 7.84 3.99
C GLY A 79 -4.42 7.91 4.02
N TYR A 80 -3.81 8.01 2.84
CA TYR A 80 -2.36 8.00 2.69
C TYR A 80 -1.88 9.02 1.66
N ASP A 81 -0.56 9.21 1.56
CA ASP A 81 0.08 10.23 0.72
C ASP A 81 -0.38 10.24 -0.75
N GLY A 82 -0.78 9.09 -1.31
CA GLY A 82 -1.24 8.96 -2.70
C GLY A 82 -2.42 9.88 -3.05
N GLN A 83 -3.35 10.09 -2.11
CA GLN A 83 -4.53 10.94 -2.31
C GLN A 83 -4.16 12.42 -2.51
N PHE A 84 -3.08 12.88 -1.87
CA PHE A 84 -2.63 14.26 -1.97
C PHE A 84 -1.94 14.52 -3.30
N TYR A 85 -1.11 13.58 -3.75
CA TYR A 85 -0.46 13.70 -5.06
C TYR A 85 -1.45 13.53 -6.22
N ALA A 86 -2.52 12.74 -6.03
CA ALA A 86 -3.63 12.67 -6.99
C ALA A 86 -4.33 14.02 -7.17
N GLN A 87 -4.59 14.75 -6.09
CA GLN A 87 -5.14 16.11 -6.16
C GLN A 87 -4.19 17.08 -6.88
N LEU A 88 -2.88 17.02 -6.56
CA LEU A 88 -1.86 17.78 -7.30
C LEU A 88 -1.75 17.36 -8.77
N ALA A 89 -2.12 16.12 -9.12
CA ALA A 89 -2.12 15.67 -10.51
C ALA A 89 -3.30 16.27 -11.29
N LEU A 90 -4.44 16.47 -10.63
CA LEU A 90 -5.61 17.12 -11.22
C LEU A 90 -5.39 18.62 -11.43
N ASP A 91 -4.67 19.26 -10.51
CA ASP A 91 -4.30 20.68 -10.59
C ASP A 91 -2.81 20.90 -10.26
N PRO A 92 -1.89 20.65 -11.22
CA PRO A 92 -0.46 20.86 -10.99
C PRO A 92 -0.06 22.34 -10.86
N GLY A 93 -0.88 23.24 -11.41
CA GLY A 93 -0.71 24.69 -11.28
C GLY A 93 -1.03 25.20 -9.87
N MET A 94 -1.78 24.39 -9.09
CA MET A 94 -2.28 24.73 -7.77
C MET A 94 -3.08 26.04 -7.81
N GLU A 95 -3.96 26.16 -8.82
CA GLU A 95 -4.83 27.33 -9.00
C GLU A 95 -6.04 27.26 -8.07
N ASN A 96 -6.51 26.05 -7.74
CA ASN A 96 -7.64 25.82 -6.87
C ASN A 96 -7.29 26.08 -5.40
N GLU A 97 -7.86 27.15 -4.83
CA GLU A 97 -7.68 27.51 -3.41
C GLU A 97 -8.15 26.41 -2.44
N GLY A 98 -9.04 25.52 -2.89
CA GLY A 98 -9.50 24.37 -2.12
C GLY A 98 -8.39 23.38 -1.76
N LEU A 99 -7.30 23.32 -2.53
CA LEU A 99 -6.15 22.45 -2.27
C LEU A 99 -5.52 22.71 -0.89
N ALA A 100 -5.53 23.97 -0.43
CA ALA A 100 -4.99 24.32 0.88
C ALA A 100 -5.75 23.66 2.05
N LYS A 101 -7.01 23.27 1.83
CA LYS A 101 -7.87 22.61 2.82
C LYS A 101 -7.84 21.09 2.70
N SER A 102 -7.62 20.55 1.50
CA SER A 102 -7.71 19.12 1.20
C SER A 102 -6.35 18.41 1.11
N VAL A 103 -5.26 19.16 0.93
CA VAL A 103 -3.90 18.62 0.89
C VAL A 103 -3.15 18.98 2.17
N ASP A 104 -2.73 17.95 2.92
CA ASP A 104 -1.89 18.12 4.10
C ASP A 104 -0.52 18.70 3.72
N ASN A 105 -0.14 19.80 4.40
CA ASN A 105 1.08 20.57 4.17
C ASN A 105 1.34 20.75 2.65
N LEU A 106 0.41 21.43 1.97
CA LEU A 106 0.44 21.66 0.53
C LEU A 106 1.82 22.13 0.02
N PRO A 107 2.49 23.13 0.63
CA PRO A 107 3.82 23.57 0.16
C PRO A 107 4.90 22.49 0.28
N TYR A 108 4.81 21.58 1.26
CA TYR A 108 5.72 20.44 1.38
C TYR A 108 5.43 19.37 0.33
N ARG A 109 4.17 18.99 0.13
CA ARG A 109 3.78 17.96 -0.86
C ARG A 109 4.03 18.41 -2.29
N ALA A 110 3.78 19.68 -2.58
CA ALA A 110 4.00 20.29 -3.89
C ALA A 110 5.47 20.24 -4.32
N ARG A 111 6.45 20.06 -3.42
CA ARG A 111 7.87 19.88 -3.80
C ARG A 111 8.10 18.66 -4.69
N ARG A 112 7.19 17.68 -4.62
CA ARG A 112 7.26 16.38 -5.32
C ARG A 112 6.37 16.35 -6.56
N ILE A 113 6.42 17.42 -7.35
CA ILE A 113 5.48 17.69 -8.44
C ILE A 113 5.69 16.83 -9.70
N LEU A 114 6.83 16.15 -9.84
CA LEU A 114 7.17 15.46 -11.09
C LEU A 114 6.11 14.43 -11.51
N LEU A 115 5.72 13.52 -10.61
CA LEU A 115 4.75 12.48 -10.95
C LEU A 115 3.34 13.03 -11.17
N PRO A 116 2.83 13.96 -10.33
CA PRO A 116 1.60 14.70 -10.64
C PRO A 116 1.57 15.32 -12.05
N VAL A 117 2.63 16.03 -12.46
CA VAL A 117 2.69 16.64 -13.80
C VAL A 117 2.73 15.58 -14.90
N VAL A 118 3.48 14.49 -14.71
CA VAL A 118 3.50 13.39 -15.69
C VAL A 118 2.09 12.79 -15.83
N ALA A 119 1.38 12.57 -14.72
CA ALA A 119 0.00 12.07 -14.75
C ALA A 119 -0.96 13.05 -15.43
N TYR A 120 -0.84 14.36 -15.14
CA TYR A 120 -1.63 15.41 -15.78
C TYR A 120 -1.48 15.40 -17.31
N VAL A 121 -0.22 15.35 -17.78
CA VAL A 121 0.11 15.31 -19.22
C VAL A 121 -0.43 14.03 -19.86
N LEU A 122 -0.26 12.87 -19.21
CA LEU A 122 -0.77 11.59 -19.72
C LEU A 122 -2.31 11.54 -19.73
N GLY A 123 -2.97 12.22 -18.81
CA GLY A 123 -4.43 12.29 -18.74
C GLY A 123 -5.06 13.27 -19.71
N ALA A 124 -4.26 14.11 -20.40
CA ALA A 124 -4.70 15.03 -21.45
C ALA A 124 -5.89 15.92 -21.03
N GLY A 125 -5.90 16.38 -19.77
CA GLY A 125 -6.94 17.24 -19.21
C GLY A 125 -8.23 16.52 -18.76
N ARG A 126 -8.31 15.19 -18.86
CA ARG A 126 -9.47 14.42 -18.38
C ARG A 126 -9.22 13.89 -16.96
N PRO A 127 -10.00 14.31 -15.94
CA PRO A 127 -9.77 13.93 -14.54
C PRO A 127 -9.63 12.41 -14.31
N GLU A 128 -10.50 11.61 -14.92
CA GLU A 128 -10.47 10.14 -14.80
C GLU A 128 -9.15 9.54 -15.32
N TRP A 129 -8.67 10.04 -16.46
CA TRP A 129 -7.43 9.58 -17.07
C TRP A 129 -6.21 10.04 -16.28
N ILE A 130 -6.24 11.25 -15.73
CA ILE A 130 -5.18 11.78 -14.86
C ILE A 130 -5.04 10.88 -13.63
N ILE A 131 -6.14 10.59 -12.94
CA ILE A 131 -6.14 9.75 -11.74
C ILE A 131 -5.68 8.33 -12.08
N THR A 132 -6.21 7.75 -13.16
CA THR A 132 -5.79 6.42 -13.61
C THR A 132 -4.30 6.40 -13.97
N ALA A 133 -3.80 7.41 -14.68
CA ALA A 133 -2.38 7.53 -15.02
C ALA A 133 -1.52 7.64 -13.76
N TYR A 134 -1.93 8.45 -12.78
CA TYR A 134 -1.21 8.62 -11.53
C TYR A 134 -1.02 7.30 -10.78
N VAL A 135 -2.07 6.49 -10.68
CA VAL A 135 -2.00 5.14 -10.09
C VAL A 135 -1.08 4.23 -10.90
N MET A 136 -1.25 4.20 -12.23
CA MET A 136 -0.50 3.27 -13.10
C MET A 136 0.99 3.59 -13.21
N ILE A 137 1.41 4.84 -12.99
CA ILE A 137 2.83 5.23 -13.03
C ILE A 137 3.66 4.35 -12.09
N ASN A 138 3.17 4.06 -10.89
CA ASN A 138 3.91 3.23 -9.94
C ASN A 138 4.12 1.80 -10.44
N VAL A 139 3.08 1.19 -11.03
CA VAL A 139 3.14 -0.16 -11.61
C VAL A 139 4.13 -0.20 -12.77
N VAL A 140 4.04 0.79 -13.68
CA VAL A 140 4.95 0.92 -14.82
C VAL A 140 6.39 1.14 -14.36
N CYS A 141 6.60 1.99 -13.36
CA CYS A 141 7.92 2.24 -12.79
C CYS A 141 8.51 1.00 -12.12
N TRP A 142 7.70 0.22 -11.41
CA TRP A 142 8.13 -1.04 -10.81
C TRP A 142 8.57 -2.05 -11.88
N LEU A 143 7.79 -2.23 -12.95
CA LEU A 143 8.17 -3.08 -14.09
C LEU A 143 9.45 -2.59 -14.77
N ALA A 144 9.55 -1.28 -15.02
CA ALA A 144 10.73 -0.67 -15.63
C ALA A 144 11.97 -0.83 -14.74
N LEU A 145 11.82 -0.69 -13.42
CA LEU A 145 12.89 -0.94 -12.45
C LEU A 145 13.36 -2.38 -12.54
N GLY A 146 12.44 -3.35 -12.53
CA GLY A 146 12.75 -4.77 -12.71
C GLY A 146 13.58 -5.02 -13.97
N GLY A 147 13.20 -4.41 -15.09
CA GLY A 147 13.93 -4.48 -16.36
C GLY A 147 15.31 -3.80 -16.33
N VAL A 148 15.44 -2.67 -15.65
CA VAL A 148 16.72 -1.96 -15.44
C VAL A 148 17.67 -2.80 -14.58
N LEU A 149 17.16 -3.41 -13.52
CA LEU A 149 17.91 -4.24 -12.58
C LEU A 149 18.51 -5.49 -13.24
N LEU A 150 17.93 -6.01 -14.33
CA LEU A 150 18.51 -7.13 -15.11
C LEU A 150 19.94 -6.84 -15.63
N ARG A 151 20.35 -5.57 -15.69
CA ARG A 151 21.73 -5.19 -15.99
C ARG A 151 22.70 -5.72 -14.94
N TRP A 152 22.39 -5.51 -13.67
CA TRP A 152 23.27 -5.87 -12.55
C TRP A 152 22.93 -7.27 -12.01
N PHE A 153 21.67 -7.67 -12.08
CA PHE A 153 21.15 -8.94 -11.58
C PHE A 153 20.45 -9.74 -12.69
N PRO A 154 21.19 -10.20 -13.73
CA PRO A 154 20.61 -11.12 -14.71
C PRO A 154 20.25 -12.47 -14.07
N PRO A 155 19.19 -13.14 -14.53
CA PRO A 155 18.71 -14.41 -13.97
C PRO A 155 19.64 -15.57 -14.34
N LYS A 156 20.77 -15.67 -13.61
CA LYS A 156 21.82 -16.67 -13.87
C LYS A 156 22.01 -17.63 -12.71
N ASN A 157 21.85 -17.16 -11.47
CA ASN A 157 22.09 -17.94 -10.27
C ASN A 157 21.32 -17.35 -9.07
N PHE A 158 21.35 -18.07 -7.95
CA PHE A 158 20.69 -17.70 -6.71
C PHE A 158 21.15 -16.34 -6.16
N ASP A 159 22.45 -16.04 -6.18
CA ASP A 159 22.98 -14.75 -5.66
C ASP A 159 22.41 -13.54 -6.44
N ARG A 160 22.26 -13.65 -7.77
CA ARG A 160 21.61 -12.59 -8.55
C ARG A 160 20.11 -12.56 -8.35
N ALA A 161 19.48 -13.73 -8.21
CA ALA A 161 18.05 -13.83 -7.93
C ALA A 161 17.69 -13.14 -6.61
N ILE A 162 18.39 -13.45 -5.52
CA ILE A 162 18.09 -12.88 -4.20
C ILE A 162 18.31 -11.36 -4.17
N ARG A 163 19.28 -10.81 -4.90
CA ARG A 163 19.48 -9.35 -5.02
C ARG A 163 18.36 -8.67 -5.78
N TRP A 164 17.94 -9.28 -6.90
CA TRP A 164 16.84 -8.75 -7.69
C TRP A 164 15.52 -8.80 -6.90
N LEU A 165 15.23 -9.95 -6.28
CA LEU A 165 14.06 -10.14 -5.41
C LEU A 165 14.10 -9.21 -4.21
N GLY A 166 15.26 -9.06 -3.58
CA GLY A 166 15.47 -8.18 -2.43
C GLY A 166 15.09 -6.73 -2.70
N VAL A 167 15.39 -6.22 -3.90
CA VAL A 167 14.95 -4.87 -4.31
C VAL A 167 13.47 -4.87 -4.70
N MET A 168 13.07 -5.77 -5.61
CA MET A 168 11.74 -5.77 -6.23
C MET A 168 10.60 -6.09 -5.27
N LEU A 169 10.85 -6.99 -4.33
CA LEU A 169 9.91 -7.44 -3.31
C LEU A 169 10.19 -6.83 -1.95
N SER A 170 11.07 -5.82 -1.82
CA SER A 170 11.17 -5.13 -0.53
C SER A 170 9.82 -4.51 -0.16
N VAL A 171 9.51 -4.53 1.13
CA VAL A 171 8.30 -3.88 1.68
C VAL A 171 8.19 -2.43 1.20
N GLY A 172 9.29 -1.67 1.17
CA GLY A 172 9.28 -0.29 0.69
C GLY A 172 8.89 -0.15 -0.79
N ALA A 173 9.40 -1.03 -1.67
CA ALA A 173 9.08 -1.01 -3.09
C ALA A 173 7.63 -1.44 -3.34
N CYS A 174 7.19 -2.52 -2.67
CA CYS A 174 5.82 -3.01 -2.76
C CYS A 174 4.81 -1.99 -2.22
N PHE A 175 5.11 -1.37 -1.08
CA PHE A 175 4.25 -0.36 -0.47
C PHE A 175 4.19 0.92 -1.30
N SER A 176 5.27 1.29 -1.99
CA SER A 176 5.22 2.39 -2.96
C SER A 176 4.21 2.14 -4.07
N VAL A 177 4.15 0.91 -4.57
CA VAL A 177 3.16 0.54 -5.60
C VAL A 177 1.75 0.53 -5.02
N TYR A 178 1.58 -0.11 -3.86
CA TYR A 178 0.29 -0.26 -3.18
C TYR A 178 -0.36 1.08 -2.80
N SER A 179 0.44 2.08 -2.41
CA SER A 179 -0.08 3.37 -1.94
C SER A 179 0.21 4.52 -2.91
N SER A 180 0.49 4.22 -4.19
CA SER A 180 0.77 5.20 -5.26
C SER A 180 1.78 6.30 -4.86
N LEU A 181 2.91 5.88 -4.27
CA LEU A 181 3.91 6.79 -3.70
C LEU A 181 4.99 7.19 -4.70
N VAL A 182 5.73 8.23 -4.36
CA VAL A 182 6.83 8.74 -5.19
C VAL A 182 8.12 7.90 -5.06
N ASP A 183 8.22 7.05 -4.03
CA ASP A 183 9.45 6.38 -3.63
C ASP A 183 9.99 5.38 -4.68
N GLY A 184 9.11 4.55 -5.25
CA GLY A 184 9.43 3.58 -6.30
C GLY A 184 9.85 4.23 -7.62
N PRO A 185 9.06 5.18 -8.17
CA PRO A 185 9.45 5.96 -9.34
C PRO A 185 10.76 6.74 -9.12
N SER A 186 10.94 7.30 -7.91
CA SER A 186 12.18 7.92 -7.49
C SER A 186 13.37 6.95 -7.56
N LEU A 187 13.22 5.73 -7.02
CA LEU A 187 14.24 4.68 -7.11
C LEU A 187 14.58 4.32 -8.57
N LEU A 188 13.58 4.25 -9.47
CA LEU A 188 13.81 4.00 -10.89
C LEU A 188 14.70 5.08 -11.51
N LEU A 189 14.38 6.36 -11.31
CA LEU A 189 15.17 7.47 -11.83
C LEU A 189 16.62 7.41 -11.31
N PHE A 190 16.77 7.10 -10.03
CA PHE A 190 18.05 6.94 -9.36
C PHE A 190 18.89 5.79 -9.97
N ALA A 191 18.26 4.63 -10.21
CA ALA A 191 18.90 3.49 -10.86
C ALA A 191 19.28 3.78 -12.32
N VAL A 192 18.41 4.47 -13.08
CA VAL A 192 18.71 4.84 -14.48
C VAL A 192 19.85 5.85 -14.55
N ALA A 193 19.94 6.79 -13.60
CA ALA A 193 21.06 7.73 -13.52
C ALA A 193 22.40 7.01 -13.32
N LEU A 194 22.46 6.05 -12.38
CA LEU A 194 23.63 5.20 -12.18
C LEU A 194 23.99 4.44 -13.47
N LYS A 195 23.00 3.83 -14.12
CA LYS A 195 23.19 3.11 -15.37
C LYS A 195 23.77 3.99 -16.47
N TRP A 196 23.29 5.23 -16.63
CA TRP A 196 23.83 6.15 -17.63
C TRP A 196 25.23 6.64 -17.29
N TRP A 197 25.51 6.85 -16.00
CA TRP A 197 26.87 7.16 -15.56
C TRP A 197 27.85 6.05 -15.91
N GLU A 198 27.55 4.79 -15.55
CA GLU A 198 28.38 3.63 -15.91
C GLU A 198 28.54 3.42 -17.42
N GLN A 199 27.63 3.96 -18.23
CA GLN A 199 27.69 3.91 -19.69
C GLN A 199 28.51 5.06 -20.30
N GLY A 200 29.19 5.87 -19.48
CA GLY A 200 29.94 7.03 -19.95
C GLY A 200 29.05 8.16 -20.43
N ARG A 201 27.82 8.28 -19.92
CA ARG A 201 26.85 9.34 -20.29
C ARG A 201 26.59 10.28 -19.11
N PRO A 202 27.61 10.98 -18.58
CA PRO A 202 27.52 11.73 -17.32
C PRO A 202 26.47 12.84 -17.38
N TRP A 203 26.38 13.57 -18.50
CA TRP A 203 25.40 14.65 -18.65
C TRP A 203 23.95 14.16 -18.66
N ARG A 204 23.69 12.96 -19.20
CA ARG A 204 22.35 12.37 -19.11
C ARG A 204 22.01 11.97 -17.69
N ALA A 205 22.98 11.45 -16.93
CA ALA A 205 22.81 11.15 -15.51
C ALA A 205 22.56 12.44 -14.69
N THR A 206 23.29 13.52 -14.98
CA THR A 206 23.08 14.85 -14.38
C THR A 206 21.69 15.38 -14.65
N ALA A 207 21.27 15.43 -15.92
CA ALA A 207 19.94 15.90 -16.28
C ALA A 207 18.83 15.07 -15.61
N LEU A 208 19.01 13.73 -15.54
CA LEU A 208 18.03 12.86 -14.89
C LEU A 208 17.95 13.08 -13.39
N LEU A 209 19.08 13.20 -12.68
CA LEU A 209 19.08 13.47 -11.25
C LEU A 209 18.53 14.86 -10.92
N ALA A 210 18.74 15.84 -11.80
CA ALA A 210 18.19 17.18 -11.66
C ALA A 210 16.65 17.16 -11.67
N VAL A 211 16.06 16.41 -12.60
CA VAL A 211 14.60 16.23 -12.65
C VAL A 211 14.12 15.30 -11.52
N ALA A 212 14.91 14.30 -11.13
CA ALA A 212 14.54 13.37 -10.05
C ALA A 212 14.38 14.06 -8.69
N GLY A 213 15.03 15.20 -8.45
CA GLY A 213 14.81 16.04 -7.27
C GLY A 213 13.35 16.51 -7.14
N LEU A 214 12.64 16.72 -8.25
CA LEU A 214 11.21 17.08 -8.29
C LEU A 214 10.28 15.88 -8.08
N ALA A 215 10.77 14.65 -8.12
CA ALA A 215 10.00 13.47 -7.68
C ALA A 215 10.14 13.28 -6.17
N LYS A 216 11.37 13.45 -5.66
CA LYS A 216 11.70 13.33 -4.26
C LYS A 216 12.98 14.10 -3.96
N GLU A 217 12.92 14.97 -2.96
CA GLU A 217 13.97 15.94 -2.65
C GLU A 217 15.28 15.26 -2.26
N THR A 218 15.20 14.12 -1.57
CA THR A 218 16.36 13.32 -1.15
C THR A 218 17.17 12.78 -2.32
N ASN A 219 16.65 12.78 -3.55
CA ASN A 219 17.43 12.38 -4.73
C ASN A 219 18.60 13.30 -5.03
N ILE A 220 18.59 14.54 -4.53
CA ILE A 220 19.75 15.45 -4.62
C ILE A 220 20.98 14.83 -3.95
N LEU A 221 20.80 14.01 -2.91
CA LEU A 221 21.90 13.29 -2.26
C LEU A 221 22.60 12.32 -3.23
N GLY A 222 21.93 11.90 -4.30
CA GLY A 222 22.55 11.12 -5.38
C GLY A 222 23.60 11.89 -6.19
N SER A 223 23.71 13.21 -6.02
CA SER A 223 24.78 14.02 -6.63
C SER A 223 26.19 13.59 -6.19
N GLY A 224 26.31 12.83 -5.08
CA GLY A 224 27.56 12.16 -4.71
C GLY A 224 28.17 11.32 -5.84
N LEU A 225 27.34 10.81 -6.77
CA LEU A 225 27.77 10.11 -7.99
C LEU A 225 28.82 10.88 -8.81
N PHE A 226 28.79 12.22 -8.77
CA PHE A 226 29.69 13.07 -9.56
C PHE A 226 31.01 13.39 -8.88
N ALA A 227 31.19 13.02 -7.61
CA ALA A 227 32.45 13.20 -6.92
C ALA A 227 33.57 12.51 -7.73
N PRO A 228 34.78 13.06 -7.85
CA PRO A 228 35.81 12.49 -8.72
C PRO A 228 36.30 11.13 -8.22
N ASP A 229 36.71 10.24 -9.13
CA ASP A 229 37.22 8.90 -8.78
C ASP A 229 38.44 8.97 -7.86
N GLN A 230 39.30 9.98 -8.08
CA GLN A 230 40.40 10.33 -7.21
C GLN A 230 40.01 11.55 -6.38
N TRP A 231 39.53 11.34 -5.15
CA TRP A 231 39.11 12.42 -4.26
C TRP A 231 40.16 13.52 -4.02
N ARG A 232 41.45 13.19 -4.17
CA ARG A 232 42.58 14.13 -4.05
C ARG A 232 42.87 14.95 -5.31
N SER A 233 42.21 14.65 -6.44
CA SER A 233 42.37 15.39 -7.69
C SER A 233 41.54 16.67 -7.66
N TRP A 234 42.16 17.78 -7.26
CA TRP A 234 41.52 19.10 -7.20
C TRP A 234 41.00 19.61 -8.56
N LYS A 235 41.55 19.10 -9.68
CA LYS A 235 41.19 19.52 -11.04
C LYS A 235 39.79 19.07 -11.47
N ASP A 236 39.29 17.96 -10.91
CA ASP A 236 38.01 17.37 -11.32
C ASP A 236 36.82 17.87 -10.48
N TRP A 237 37.10 18.48 -9.32
CA TRP A 237 36.09 19.00 -8.40
C TRP A 237 35.24 20.16 -8.97
N PRO A 238 35.78 21.13 -9.73
CA PRO A 238 34.96 22.20 -10.30
C PRO A 238 33.81 21.67 -11.17
N LEU A 239 34.09 20.66 -12.02
CA LEU A 239 33.07 20.02 -12.84
C LEU A 239 32.07 19.21 -12.02
N ALA A 240 32.54 18.53 -10.96
CA ALA A 240 31.66 17.82 -10.03
C ALA A 240 30.69 18.78 -9.33
N ILE A 241 31.21 19.91 -8.80
CA ILE A 241 30.42 20.95 -8.14
C ILE A 241 29.42 21.57 -9.10
N ALA A 242 29.83 21.89 -10.34
CA ALA A 242 28.92 22.40 -11.36
C ALA A 242 27.74 21.43 -11.61
N ARG A 243 28.00 20.12 -11.66
CA ARG A 243 26.93 19.11 -11.80
C ARG A 243 26.04 19.02 -10.56
N VAL A 244 26.59 19.16 -9.36
CA VAL A 244 25.82 19.20 -8.11
C VAL A 244 24.86 20.40 -8.12
N VAL A 245 25.36 21.58 -8.50
CA VAL A 245 24.54 22.79 -8.64
C VAL A 245 23.44 22.59 -9.69
N LEU A 246 23.76 22.02 -10.85
CA LEU A 246 22.77 21.70 -11.88
C LEU A 246 21.72 20.68 -11.42
N VAL A 247 22.08 19.73 -10.56
CA VAL A 247 21.11 18.80 -9.96
C VAL A 247 20.22 19.48 -8.94
N ALA A 248 20.76 20.39 -8.13
CA ALA A 248 19.99 21.12 -7.13
C ALA A 248 19.09 22.21 -7.74
N ALA A 249 19.48 22.78 -8.90
CA ALA A 249 18.83 23.97 -9.46
C ALA A 249 17.32 23.80 -9.72
N PRO A 250 16.81 22.75 -10.38
CA PRO A 250 15.37 22.64 -10.63
C PRO A 250 14.54 22.58 -9.36
N LEU A 251 14.95 21.77 -8.37
CA LEU A 251 14.25 21.72 -7.09
C LEU A 251 14.39 23.03 -6.31
N GLY A 252 15.56 23.64 -6.30
CA GLY A 252 15.79 24.92 -5.62
C GLY A 252 14.89 26.02 -6.19
N LEU A 253 14.83 26.16 -7.51
CA LEU A 253 13.95 27.11 -8.21
C LEU A 253 12.48 26.80 -7.93
N TRP A 254 12.09 25.53 -7.95
CA TRP A 254 10.72 25.12 -7.64
C TRP A 254 10.34 25.45 -6.18
N ILE A 255 11.22 25.18 -5.22
CA ILE A 255 10.98 25.53 -3.81
C ILE A 255 10.86 27.05 -3.65
N LEU A 256 11.69 27.84 -4.32
CA LEU A 256 11.58 29.31 -4.31
C LEU A 256 10.25 29.78 -4.88
N LEU A 257 9.76 29.16 -5.96
CA LEU A 257 8.44 29.45 -6.52
C LEU A 257 7.34 29.10 -5.51
N LEU A 258 7.42 27.94 -4.85
CA LEU A 258 6.45 27.56 -3.80
C LEU A 258 6.51 28.52 -2.60
N ARG A 259 7.70 29.01 -2.21
CA ARG A 259 7.85 30.05 -1.17
C ARG A 259 7.10 31.31 -1.55
N TRP A 260 7.30 31.76 -2.78
CA TRP A 260 6.67 32.97 -3.28
C TRP A 260 5.15 32.80 -3.39
N ARG A 261 4.68 31.67 -3.93
CA ARG A 261 3.25 31.37 -4.13
C ARG A 261 2.47 31.22 -2.82
N PHE A 262 3.11 30.66 -1.79
CA PHE A 262 2.48 30.33 -0.50
C PHE A 262 3.06 31.17 0.66
N ALA A 263 3.58 32.37 0.38
CA ALA A 263 4.24 33.23 1.37
C ALA A 263 3.33 33.56 2.57
N ASP A 264 2.03 33.72 2.34
CA ASP A 264 1.06 34.09 3.35
C ASP A 264 0.49 32.88 4.13
N MET A 265 0.86 31.64 3.75
CA MET A 265 0.42 30.45 4.46
C MET A 265 1.32 30.18 5.67
N ALA A 266 0.73 30.25 6.88
CA ALA A 266 1.39 29.93 8.14
C ALA A 266 2.02 28.51 8.18
N GLN A 267 1.60 27.62 7.28
CA GLN A 267 2.07 26.23 7.15
C GLN A 267 3.35 26.06 6.33
N TYR A 268 4.13 27.12 6.07
CA TYR A 268 5.41 27.00 5.35
C TYR A 268 6.54 26.29 6.17
N GLY A 269 6.18 25.51 7.20
CA GLY A 269 7.09 24.62 7.92
C GLY A 269 7.35 23.34 7.12
N GLY A 270 8.62 22.95 6.97
CA GLY A 270 8.96 21.59 6.52
C GLY A 270 8.32 20.56 7.46
N GLY A 271 7.99 19.37 6.95
CA GLY A 271 7.32 18.35 7.77
C GLY A 271 8.05 18.18 9.11
N THR A 272 7.33 18.40 10.20
CA THR A 272 7.84 18.28 11.57
C THR A 272 8.29 16.84 11.80
N ASP A 273 9.34 16.65 12.62
CA ASP A 273 9.83 15.33 13.05
C ASP A 273 10.38 14.42 11.95
N ASN A 274 10.71 14.96 10.77
CA ASN A 274 11.42 14.22 9.72
C ASN A 274 12.88 13.93 10.08
N PHE A 275 13.50 14.78 10.90
CA PHE A 275 14.88 14.64 11.36
C PHE A 275 14.95 14.76 12.86
N ASP A 276 15.87 14.02 13.47
CA ASP A 276 16.09 13.99 14.92
C ASP A 276 17.59 13.79 15.22
N LEU A 277 17.96 13.78 16.50
CA LEU A 277 19.31 13.42 16.92
C LEU A 277 19.70 12.04 16.38
N PRO A 278 20.99 11.84 16.05
CA PRO A 278 21.45 10.57 15.54
C PRO A 278 20.99 9.37 16.38
N LEU A 279 20.39 8.38 15.70
CA LEU A 279 19.89 7.12 16.23
C LEU A 279 18.72 7.22 17.21
N ARG A 280 18.31 8.40 17.66
CA ARG A 280 17.27 8.55 18.70
C ARG A 280 15.96 7.87 18.31
N ALA A 281 15.36 8.26 17.18
CA ALA A 281 14.10 7.68 16.74
C ALA A 281 14.20 6.18 16.41
N MET A 282 15.36 5.71 15.95
CA MET A 282 15.59 4.27 15.73
C MET A 282 15.59 3.51 17.06
N VAL A 283 16.26 4.02 18.09
CA VAL A 283 16.27 3.43 19.45
C VAL A 283 14.88 3.45 20.06
N THR A 284 14.15 4.57 19.95
CA THR A 284 12.75 4.66 20.38
C THR A 284 11.90 3.60 19.70
N ARG A 285 12.06 3.41 18.38
CA ARG A 285 11.30 2.40 17.63
C ARG A 285 11.63 0.98 18.05
N VAL A 286 12.89 0.68 18.41
CA VAL A 286 13.25 -0.62 18.98
C VAL A 286 12.54 -0.83 20.32
N GLY A 287 12.51 0.18 21.19
CA GLY A 287 11.78 0.15 22.46
C GLY A 287 10.30 -0.16 22.26
N GLU A 288 9.63 0.60 21.38
CA GLU A 288 8.21 0.38 21.03
C GLU A 288 7.94 -1.05 20.54
N LEU A 289 8.83 -1.62 19.71
CA LEU A 289 8.66 -2.99 19.22
C LEU A 289 8.87 -4.04 20.32
N LEU A 290 9.77 -3.80 21.26
CA LEU A 290 10.01 -4.69 22.40
C LEU A 290 8.85 -4.64 23.40
N ASP A 291 8.35 -3.44 23.71
CA ASP A 291 7.20 -3.24 24.59
C ASP A 291 5.97 -3.96 24.04
N VAL A 292 5.69 -3.77 22.74
CA VAL A 292 4.61 -4.47 22.04
C VAL A 292 4.83 -5.98 22.01
N ALA A 293 6.06 -6.44 21.80
CA ALA A 293 6.36 -7.88 21.80
C ALA A 293 6.06 -8.50 23.17
N SER A 294 6.19 -7.73 24.25
CA SER A 294 5.86 -8.17 25.61
C SER A 294 4.37 -8.05 25.96
N SER A 295 3.59 -7.21 25.27
CA SER A 295 2.18 -6.96 25.60
C SER A 295 1.17 -7.82 24.82
N THR A 296 1.61 -8.59 23.81
CA THR A 296 0.79 -9.48 22.96
C THR A 296 -0.28 -8.82 22.09
N ASP A 297 -0.34 -7.47 22.02
CA ASP A 297 -1.46 -6.75 21.38
C ASP A 297 -1.40 -6.67 19.84
N LEU A 298 -0.23 -6.92 19.23
CA LEU A 298 -0.07 -6.80 17.77
C LEU A 298 0.09 -8.15 17.06
N PRO A 299 -0.53 -8.32 15.87
CA PRO A 299 -0.30 -9.49 15.03
C PRO A 299 1.19 -9.74 14.77
N TRP A 300 1.61 -11.01 14.87
CA TRP A 300 3.00 -11.45 14.67
C TRP A 300 3.62 -10.93 13.37
N TYR A 301 2.82 -10.75 12.32
CA TYR A 301 3.26 -10.19 11.04
C TYR A 301 3.73 -8.74 11.17
N LEU A 302 3.01 -7.90 11.91
CA LEU A 302 3.35 -6.48 12.09
C LEU A 302 4.61 -6.31 12.95
N LEU A 303 4.76 -7.14 13.98
CA LEU A 303 5.99 -7.28 14.75
C LEU A 303 7.16 -7.74 13.88
N GLY A 304 6.96 -8.82 13.12
CA GLY A 304 7.98 -9.41 12.25
C GLY A 304 8.48 -8.42 11.19
N VAL A 305 7.57 -7.69 10.54
CA VAL A 305 7.98 -6.68 9.55
C VAL A 305 8.70 -5.49 10.20
N GLY A 306 8.33 -5.11 11.42
CA GLY A 306 9.02 -4.08 12.21
C GLY A 306 10.47 -4.45 12.48
N PHE A 307 10.71 -5.61 13.09
CA PHE A 307 12.06 -6.10 13.35
C PHE A 307 12.87 -6.33 12.06
N ALA A 308 12.26 -6.94 11.04
CA ALA A 308 12.91 -7.15 9.75
C ALA A 308 13.36 -5.83 9.10
N SER A 309 12.57 -4.77 9.26
CA SER A 309 12.90 -3.42 8.76
C SER A 309 14.11 -2.84 9.47
N ILE A 310 14.15 -2.86 10.80
CA ILE A 310 15.30 -2.36 11.58
C ILE A 310 16.56 -3.15 11.26
N ILE A 311 16.50 -4.49 11.30
CA ILE A 311 17.65 -5.34 11.00
C ILE A 311 18.17 -5.07 9.58
N SER A 312 17.27 -5.00 8.59
CA SER A 312 17.65 -4.72 7.20
C SER A 312 18.34 -3.37 7.07
N LEU A 313 17.77 -2.32 7.66
CA LEU A 313 18.31 -0.95 7.57
C LEU A 313 19.68 -0.83 8.27
N VAL A 314 19.83 -1.41 9.46
CA VAL A 314 21.11 -1.41 10.20
C VAL A 314 22.19 -2.17 9.40
N VAL A 315 21.86 -3.33 8.85
CA VAL A 315 22.82 -4.12 8.04
C VAL A 315 23.19 -3.38 6.76
N GLN A 316 22.21 -2.79 6.07
CA GLN A 316 22.46 -2.01 4.85
C GLN A 316 23.33 -0.79 5.13
N ALA A 317 22.96 0.03 6.11
CA ALA A 317 23.68 1.25 6.48
C ALA A 317 25.08 0.92 7.00
N GLY A 318 25.19 -0.03 7.94
CA GLY A 318 26.47 -0.48 8.49
C GLY A 318 27.40 -1.01 7.40
N PHE A 319 26.89 -1.81 6.45
CA PHE A 319 27.72 -2.29 5.35
C PHE A 319 28.26 -1.15 4.47
N LEU A 320 27.43 -0.16 4.14
CA LEU A 320 27.84 0.95 3.25
C LEU A 320 28.76 1.95 3.95
N LEU A 321 28.46 2.29 5.20
CA LEU A 321 29.21 3.28 5.98
C LEU A 321 30.57 2.74 6.44
N LEU A 322 30.64 1.48 6.87
CA LEU A 322 31.88 0.88 7.38
C LEU A 322 32.81 0.38 6.27
N ARG A 323 32.32 0.21 5.03
CA ARG A 323 33.15 -0.23 3.90
C ARG A 323 33.32 0.87 2.87
N TRP A 324 34.34 1.69 3.09
CA TRP A 324 34.77 2.71 2.16
C TRP A 324 35.06 2.13 0.76
N LYS A 325 34.28 2.56 -0.23
CA LYS A 325 34.41 2.14 -1.64
C LYS A 325 34.31 3.33 -2.60
N TRP A 326 35.04 4.41 -2.31
CA TRP A 326 34.99 5.67 -3.06
C TRP A 326 35.10 5.50 -4.59
N SER A 327 35.96 4.59 -5.06
CA SER A 327 36.13 4.33 -6.50
C SER A 327 34.85 3.81 -7.18
N GLN A 328 33.92 3.21 -6.44
CA GLN A 328 32.70 2.63 -6.98
C GLN A 328 31.61 3.70 -7.10
N PRO A 329 31.10 4.01 -8.31
CA PRO A 329 30.06 5.01 -8.49
C PRO A 329 28.79 4.73 -7.68
N ALA A 330 28.40 3.45 -7.59
CA ALA A 330 27.24 3.04 -6.79
C ALA A 330 27.40 3.39 -5.31
N TRP A 331 28.62 3.30 -4.76
CA TRP A 331 28.87 3.64 -3.35
C TRP A 331 28.74 5.15 -3.11
N ARG A 332 29.38 5.97 -3.96
CA ARG A 332 29.29 7.44 -3.89
C ARG A 332 27.86 7.94 -4.02
N LEU A 333 27.09 7.29 -4.88
CA LEU A 333 25.69 7.60 -5.11
C LEU A 333 24.82 7.29 -3.87
N THR A 334 25.08 6.21 -3.15
CA THR A 334 24.14 5.68 -2.13
C THR A 334 24.57 5.94 -0.69
N VAL A 335 25.86 6.19 -0.43
CA VAL A 335 26.37 6.41 0.93
C VAL A 335 25.76 7.64 1.63
N PRO A 336 25.44 8.77 0.96
CA PRO A 336 24.79 9.89 1.64
C PRO A 336 23.38 9.53 2.13
N ILE A 337 22.69 8.64 1.41
CA ILE A 337 21.38 8.12 1.80
C ILE A 337 21.52 7.12 2.96
N ALA A 338 22.61 6.35 2.99
CA ALA A 338 22.91 5.50 4.14
C ALA A 338 23.15 6.31 5.42
N ALA A 339 23.86 7.45 5.32
CA ALA A 339 24.06 8.37 6.43
C ALA A 339 22.74 9.00 6.91
N LEU A 340 21.79 9.25 6.00
CA LEU A 340 20.45 9.77 6.33
C LEU A 340 19.71 8.87 7.32
N THR A 341 19.89 7.54 7.22
CA THR A 341 19.32 6.55 8.16
C THR A 341 19.62 6.88 9.62
N LEU A 342 20.78 7.48 9.89
CA LEU A 342 21.20 7.81 11.25
C LEU A 342 20.37 8.94 11.84
N VAL A 343 19.81 9.84 11.04
CA VAL A 343 19.15 11.08 11.51
C VAL A 343 17.66 11.13 11.17
N MET A 344 17.08 10.03 10.66
CA MET A 344 15.64 9.95 10.37
C MET A 344 14.83 10.08 11.66
N GLY A 345 13.96 11.09 11.73
CA GLY A 345 13.10 11.36 12.89
C GLY A 345 11.81 10.52 12.91
N ALA A 346 11.06 10.65 14.01
CA ALA A 346 9.91 9.80 14.35
C ALA A 346 8.84 9.68 13.25
N ALA A 347 8.60 10.74 12.47
CA ALA A 347 7.63 10.72 11.37
C ALA A 347 7.94 9.64 10.31
N ASN A 348 9.21 9.32 10.10
CA ASN A 348 9.62 8.26 9.18
C ASN A 348 9.42 6.86 9.77
N TRP A 349 9.38 6.72 11.09
CA TRP A 349 9.24 5.44 11.77
C TRP A 349 7.78 5.13 12.12
N ALA A 350 6.90 6.12 12.09
CA ALA A 350 5.48 6.00 12.39
C ALA A 350 4.76 4.96 11.50
N GLY A 351 3.98 4.09 12.13
CA GLY A 351 3.24 3.00 11.50
C GLY A 351 4.03 1.68 11.39
N TYR A 352 3.36 0.62 10.96
CA TYR A 352 3.95 -0.72 10.77
C TYR A 352 3.88 -1.07 9.29
N PRO A 353 5.00 -1.08 8.54
CA PRO A 353 6.42 -1.11 8.95
C PRO A 353 7.14 0.24 9.04
N GLY A 354 6.42 1.36 8.88
CA GLY A 354 6.98 2.71 8.89
C GLY A 354 7.47 3.20 7.53
N GLY A 355 7.42 4.51 7.33
CA GLY A 355 7.83 5.19 6.09
C GLY A 355 9.33 5.12 5.76
N VAL A 356 10.17 4.70 6.71
CA VAL A 356 11.62 4.63 6.56
C VAL A 356 12.06 3.62 5.50
N THR A 357 11.34 2.50 5.38
CA THR A 357 11.65 1.40 4.44
C THR A 357 11.46 1.80 2.99
N ARG A 358 10.44 2.63 2.69
CA ARG A 358 10.23 3.26 1.38
C ARG A 358 11.19 4.44 1.18
N SER A 359 11.48 5.20 2.24
CA SER A 359 12.28 6.40 2.11
C SER A 359 13.73 6.16 1.73
N LEU A 360 14.29 5.03 2.18
CA LEU A 360 15.68 4.64 2.00
C LEU A 360 15.90 3.59 0.91
N LEU A 361 14.93 3.38 0.01
CA LEU A 361 15.05 2.44 -1.13
C LEU A 361 16.36 2.58 -1.95
N PRO A 362 16.92 3.77 -2.19
CA PRO A 362 18.21 3.88 -2.85
C PRO A 362 19.38 3.24 -2.07
N MET A 363 19.33 3.25 -0.73
CA MET A 363 20.30 2.55 0.11
C MET A 363 20.25 1.03 -0.12
N LEU A 364 19.04 0.47 -0.17
CA LEU A 364 18.80 -0.95 -0.48
C LEU A 364 19.39 -1.34 -1.85
N LEU A 365 19.22 -0.48 -2.86
CA LEU A 365 19.84 -0.69 -4.18
C LEU A 365 21.37 -0.69 -4.09
N GLY A 366 21.96 0.32 -3.44
CA GLY A 366 23.41 0.41 -3.23
C GLY A 366 23.97 -0.82 -2.52
N PHE A 367 23.32 -1.23 -1.44
CA PHE A 367 23.65 -2.45 -0.70
C PHE A 367 23.68 -3.68 -1.62
N ASN A 368 22.61 -3.93 -2.37
CA ASN A 368 22.51 -5.09 -3.27
C ASN A 368 23.52 -5.05 -4.43
N LEU A 369 23.96 -3.87 -4.86
CA LEU A 369 25.02 -3.71 -5.86
C LEU A 369 26.42 -3.97 -5.29
N LEU A 370 26.67 -3.62 -4.02
CA LEU A 370 28.02 -3.52 -3.45
C LEU A 370 28.43 -4.68 -2.56
N VAL A 371 27.48 -5.45 -2.00
CA VAL A 371 27.78 -6.68 -1.25
C VAL A 371 28.48 -7.66 -2.19
N PRO A 372 29.70 -8.16 -1.86
CA PRO A 372 30.38 -9.10 -2.74
C PRO A 372 29.61 -10.40 -2.91
N GLN A 373 29.86 -11.12 -4.00
CA GLN A 373 29.24 -12.42 -4.24
C GLN A 373 29.97 -13.50 -3.41
N GLY A 374 29.24 -14.57 -3.08
CA GLY A 374 29.79 -15.78 -2.46
C GLY A 374 29.19 -16.13 -1.10
N LYS A 375 29.34 -17.40 -0.69
CA LYS A 375 28.67 -17.98 0.48
C LYS A 375 28.92 -17.20 1.78
N ARG A 376 30.13 -16.66 1.98
CA ARG A 376 30.49 -15.85 3.16
C ARG A 376 29.67 -14.55 3.31
N TRP A 377 29.16 -14.01 2.21
CA TRP A 377 28.37 -12.77 2.21
C TRP A 377 26.87 -13.03 2.21
N LEU A 378 26.45 -14.30 2.09
CA LEU A 378 25.05 -14.66 2.02
C LEU A 378 24.27 -14.27 3.30
N PRO A 379 24.79 -14.46 4.53
CA PRO A 379 24.08 -14.01 5.73
C PRO A 379 23.84 -12.50 5.73
N VAL A 380 24.86 -11.70 5.38
CA VAL A 380 24.74 -10.24 5.27
C VAL A 380 23.68 -9.88 4.22
N LEU A 381 23.73 -10.52 3.05
CA LEU A 381 22.80 -10.29 1.96
C LEU A 381 21.36 -10.65 2.34
N ILE A 382 21.13 -11.75 3.06
CA ILE A 382 19.81 -12.15 3.55
C ILE A 382 19.31 -11.15 4.60
N LEU A 383 20.14 -10.84 5.61
CA LEU A 383 19.77 -9.92 6.68
C LEU A 383 19.43 -8.51 6.15
N GLY A 384 20.20 -8.02 5.18
CA GLY A 384 19.94 -6.74 4.53
C GLY A 384 18.72 -6.75 3.60
N ASN A 385 18.15 -7.91 3.27
CA ASN A 385 16.95 -8.03 2.43
C ASN A 385 15.77 -8.70 3.15
N LEU A 386 15.77 -8.80 4.49
CA LEU A 386 14.73 -9.53 5.24
C LEU A 386 13.31 -9.05 4.93
N THR A 387 13.15 -7.74 4.70
CA THR A 387 11.85 -7.15 4.36
C THR A 387 11.21 -7.80 3.12
N MET A 388 11.99 -8.42 2.22
CA MET A 388 11.43 -9.05 1.03
C MET A 388 10.47 -10.20 1.35
N PHE A 389 10.69 -10.90 2.47
CA PHE A 389 9.87 -12.02 2.91
C PHE A 389 8.52 -11.59 3.52
N PHE A 390 8.40 -10.32 3.92
CA PHE A 390 7.18 -9.77 4.51
C PHE A 390 6.32 -9.03 3.49
N SER A 391 6.85 -8.69 2.31
CA SER A 391 6.09 -7.95 1.30
C SER A 391 4.77 -8.58 0.83
N PRO A 392 4.57 -9.92 0.80
CA PRO A 392 3.26 -10.47 0.45
C PRO A 392 2.12 -9.97 1.33
N GLY A 393 2.39 -9.67 2.60
CA GLY A 393 1.39 -9.14 3.53
C GLY A 393 1.04 -7.66 3.29
N VAL A 394 1.77 -6.95 2.42
CA VAL A 394 1.35 -5.64 1.91
C VAL A 394 0.16 -5.79 0.96
N PHE A 395 0.18 -6.81 0.09
CA PHE A 395 -0.90 -7.11 -0.87
C PHE A 395 -1.99 -8.01 -0.27
N LYS A 396 -2.47 -7.52 0.85
CA LYS A 396 -3.63 -8.01 1.59
C LYS A 396 -4.86 -7.72 0.72
N PRO A 397 -5.63 -8.73 0.22
CA PRO A 397 -6.68 -8.56 -0.82
C PRO A 397 -7.65 -7.37 -0.56
N LEU A 398 -8.49 -6.91 -1.50
CA LEU A 398 -9.53 -5.96 -1.04
C LEU A 398 -10.33 -6.59 0.11
N PRO A 399 -10.88 -5.77 1.02
CA PRO A 399 -12.06 -6.21 1.72
C PRO A 399 -13.10 -6.49 0.64
N ASP A 400 -13.17 -7.74 0.17
CA ASP A 400 -14.39 -8.24 -0.40
C ASP A 400 -15.41 -8.01 0.71
N SER A 401 -16.38 -7.14 0.45
CA SER A 401 -17.63 -7.14 1.18
C SER A 401 -18.13 -8.59 1.11
N LEU A 402 -17.89 -9.36 2.16
CA LEU A 402 -18.36 -10.73 2.25
C LEU A 402 -19.88 -10.71 2.20
N TYR A 403 -20.44 -11.00 1.03
CA TYR A 403 -21.80 -11.47 0.88
C TYR A 403 -21.74 -12.70 -0.01
N SER A 404 -22.23 -13.84 0.47
CA SER A 404 -22.69 -14.88 -0.44
C SER A 404 -24.17 -15.07 -0.23
N VAL A 405 -24.93 -14.58 -1.22
CA VAL A 405 -26.36 -14.81 -1.44
C VAL A 405 -26.48 -15.77 -2.61
N ARG A 406 -27.33 -16.80 -2.53
CA ARG A 406 -27.86 -17.43 -3.75
C ARG A 406 -29.33 -17.80 -3.57
N ILE A 407 -30.15 -17.29 -4.50
CA ILE A 407 -31.58 -17.57 -4.66
C ILE A 407 -31.73 -18.33 -5.98
N SER A 408 -32.37 -19.50 -5.98
CA SER A 408 -32.63 -20.30 -7.20
C SER A 408 -34.10 -20.68 -7.32
N ASN A 409 -34.69 -20.41 -8.48
CA ASN A 409 -35.82 -21.12 -9.06
C ASN A 409 -35.41 -21.38 -10.51
N GLU A 410 -35.08 -22.60 -10.95
CA GLU A 410 -35.17 -22.89 -12.39
C GLU A 410 -36.63 -23.29 -12.70
N ALA A 411 -37.26 -22.80 -13.77
CA ALA A 411 -36.66 -22.40 -15.05
C ALA A 411 -37.09 -21.01 -15.62
N GLN A 412 -36.05 -20.18 -15.86
CA GLN A 412 -35.74 -19.38 -17.06
C GLN A 412 -36.74 -18.34 -17.64
N ALA A 413 -36.32 -17.07 -17.62
CA ALA A 413 -35.78 -16.38 -18.82
C ALA A 413 -34.91 -15.19 -18.38
N MET A 414 -33.61 -15.28 -18.64
CA MET A 414 -32.65 -14.22 -18.34
C MET A 414 -32.76 -13.09 -19.36
N ILE A 415 -32.71 -11.85 -18.87
CA ILE A 415 -32.17 -10.71 -19.61
C ILE A 415 -30.78 -10.46 -19.02
N GLU A 416 -29.77 -10.31 -19.87
CA GLU A 416 -28.38 -10.08 -19.48
C GLU A 416 -28.22 -8.94 -18.46
N GLY A 417 -27.55 -9.20 -17.34
CA GLY A 417 -26.80 -8.15 -16.64
C GLY A 417 -26.78 -8.18 -15.11
N GLU A 418 -27.91 -8.35 -14.43
CA GLU A 418 -27.98 -8.12 -12.97
C GLU A 418 -28.93 -9.12 -12.28
N THR A 419 -28.38 -9.96 -11.40
CA THR A 419 -29.18 -10.69 -10.41
C THR A 419 -29.48 -9.74 -9.25
N PRO A 420 -30.76 -9.49 -8.87
CA PRO A 420 -31.05 -8.69 -7.69
C PRO A 420 -30.62 -9.46 -6.43
N GLU A 421 -29.48 -9.07 -5.85
CA GLU A 421 -28.97 -9.61 -4.59
C GLU A 421 -29.60 -8.87 -3.39
N LEU A 422 -29.84 -9.57 -2.28
CA LEU A 422 -30.15 -8.92 -1.00
C LEU A 422 -28.96 -8.02 -0.63
N ARG A 423 -29.21 -6.73 -0.37
CA ARG A 423 -28.17 -5.81 0.09
C ARG A 423 -28.09 -5.84 1.61
N LEU A 424 -26.88 -5.80 2.17
CA LEU A 424 -26.68 -5.71 3.62
C LEU A 424 -25.86 -4.49 3.99
N ASP A 425 -26.24 -3.86 5.10
CA ASP A 425 -25.55 -2.71 5.67
C ASP A 425 -25.28 -2.95 7.18
N PHE A 426 -24.11 -2.48 7.64
CA PHE A 426 -23.63 -2.59 9.03
C PHE A 426 -23.42 -1.19 9.63
N PRO A 427 -24.49 -0.48 10.00
CA PRO A 427 -24.39 0.87 10.55
C PRO A 427 -23.65 0.91 11.91
N PRO A 428 -23.21 2.09 12.38
CA PRO A 428 -22.72 2.23 13.74
C PRO A 428 -23.69 1.60 14.77
N PRO A 429 -23.18 0.90 15.81
CA PRO A 429 -21.80 0.86 16.28
C PRO A 429 -20.95 -0.30 15.72
N TRP A 430 -21.17 -0.76 14.49
CA TRP A 430 -20.25 -1.73 13.87
C TRP A 430 -18.87 -1.13 13.57
N HIS A 431 -17.83 -1.84 13.99
CA HIS A 431 -16.44 -1.53 13.66
C HIS A 431 -16.09 -1.96 12.23
N ALA A 432 -14.96 -1.45 11.73
CA ALA A 432 -14.48 -1.78 10.39
C ALA A 432 -14.21 -3.29 10.28
N ALA A 433 -14.35 -3.83 9.07
CA ALA A 433 -14.02 -5.22 8.84
C ALA A 433 -12.50 -5.43 8.98
N GLU A 434 -12.15 -6.40 9.81
CA GLU A 434 -10.79 -6.87 10.05
C GLU A 434 -10.60 -8.23 9.38
N ARG A 435 -9.35 -8.62 9.15
CA ARG A 435 -9.04 -9.98 8.67
C ARG A 435 -7.66 -10.47 9.06
N SER A 436 -7.54 -11.79 9.06
CA SER A 436 -6.31 -12.56 9.05
C SER A 436 -6.15 -13.25 7.68
N ASP A 437 -5.13 -14.10 7.55
CA ASP A 437 -4.92 -14.91 6.35
C ASP A 437 -6.02 -15.96 6.12
N THR A 438 -6.82 -16.26 7.14
CA THR A 438 -7.81 -17.35 7.14
C THR A 438 -9.23 -16.92 7.48
N HIS A 439 -9.42 -15.74 8.09
CA HIS A 439 -10.73 -15.30 8.57
C HIS A 439 -10.92 -13.79 8.34
N GLN A 440 -12.16 -13.38 8.13
CA GLN A 440 -12.57 -11.97 8.11
C GLN A 440 -13.70 -11.77 9.12
N TRP A 441 -13.67 -10.67 9.86
CA TRP A 441 -14.64 -10.37 10.90
C TRP A 441 -14.96 -8.89 11.04
N ARG A 442 -16.05 -8.57 11.73
CA ARG A 442 -16.35 -7.23 12.25
C ARG A 442 -16.61 -7.31 13.75
N TRP A 443 -16.24 -6.27 14.48
CA TRP A 443 -16.62 -6.14 15.88
C TRP A 443 -17.86 -5.26 16.04
N THR A 444 -18.71 -5.56 17.01
CA THR A 444 -19.73 -4.61 17.48
C THR A 444 -19.15 -3.74 18.59
N GLY A 445 -19.58 -2.48 18.65
CA GLY A 445 -19.32 -1.56 19.77
C GLY A 445 -20.40 -1.59 20.85
N GLY A 446 -21.11 -2.71 20.98
CA GLY A 446 -22.30 -2.89 21.80
C GLY A 446 -23.48 -3.35 20.96
N ARG A 447 -24.71 -2.93 21.33
CA ARG A 447 -25.93 -3.27 20.60
C ARG A 447 -25.88 -2.72 19.16
N ALA A 448 -25.92 -3.60 18.17
CA ALA A 448 -25.70 -3.23 16.77
C ALA A 448 -26.73 -3.89 15.83
N ASN A 449 -27.07 -3.21 14.73
CA ASN A 449 -28.03 -3.72 13.75
C ASN A 449 -27.31 -4.23 12.49
N ILE A 450 -27.74 -5.37 11.97
CA ILE A 450 -27.48 -5.81 10.60
C ILE A 450 -28.75 -5.45 9.82
N VAL A 451 -28.61 -4.55 8.84
CA VAL A 451 -29.72 -4.13 7.98
C VAL A 451 -29.68 -4.97 6.72
N ILE A 452 -30.79 -5.63 6.37
CA ILE A 452 -30.93 -6.45 5.17
C ILE A 452 -32.04 -5.83 4.32
N HIS A 453 -31.69 -5.45 3.10
CA HIS A 453 -32.60 -4.88 2.12
C HIS A 453 -33.05 -5.98 1.16
N ASN A 454 -34.34 -6.28 1.22
CA ASN A 454 -35.03 -7.17 0.29
C ASN A 454 -35.56 -6.36 -0.90
N PRO A 455 -34.99 -6.51 -2.12
CA PRO A 455 -35.44 -5.78 -3.30
C PRO A 455 -36.71 -6.38 -3.94
N TYR A 456 -37.16 -7.56 -3.49
CA TYR A 456 -38.37 -8.19 -4.00
C TYR A 456 -39.63 -7.55 -3.40
N ASP A 457 -40.70 -7.52 -4.19
CA ASP A 457 -42.05 -7.09 -3.80
C ASP A 457 -42.78 -8.10 -2.90
N GLN A 458 -42.19 -9.28 -2.72
CA GLN A 458 -42.69 -10.37 -1.88
C GLN A 458 -41.70 -10.73 -0.76
N PRO A 459 -42.19 -11.27 0.37
CA PRO A 459 -41.33 -11.74 1.44
C PRO A 459 -40.40 -12.88 0.99
N VAL A 460 -39.17 -12.86 1.50
CA VAL A 460 -38.18 -13.92 1.28
C VAL A 460 -37.96 -14.68 2.58
N GLU A 461 -38.00 -16.00 2.54
CA GLU A 461 -37.55 -16.85 3.64
C GLU A 461 -36.07 -17.18 3.44
N VAL A 462 -35.24 -16.82 4.43
CA VAL A 462 -33.81 -17.05 4.39
C VAL A 462 -33.33 -17.89 5.56
N THR A 463 -32.26 -18.63 5.31
CA THR A 463 -31.40 -19.26 6.30
C THR A 463 -30.13 -18.45 6.40
N LEU A 464 -29.84 -17.98 7.60
CA LEU A 464 -28.63 -17.25 7.94
C LEU A 464 -27.62 -18.23 8.57
N ALA A 465 -26.35 -18.14 8.19
CA ALA A 465 -25.29 -18.91 8.84
C ALA A 465 -24.01 -18.09 8.91
N GLY A 466 -23.18 -18.37 9.92
CA GLY A 466 -21.89 -17.71 10.08
C GLY A 466 -21.13 -18.23 11.29
N GLU A 467 -20.14 -17.48 11.76
CA GLU A 467 -19.41 -17.81 13.00
C GLU A 467 -19.27 -16.58 13.89
N TRP A 468 -19.53 -16.69 15.19
CA TRP A 468 -19.39 -15.59 16.15
C TRP A 468 -18.38 -15.94 17.24
N ALA A 469 -17.70 -14.92 17.78
CA ALA A 469 -16.97 -14.99 19.03
C ALA A 469 -17.29 -13.74 19.85
N ALA A 470 -16.82 -13.66 21.09
CA ALA A 470 -16.93 -12.48 21.93
C ALA A 470 -15.56 -12.00 22.39
N PHE A 471 -15.46 -10.72 22.75
CA PHE A 471 -14.22 -10.15 23.29
C PHE A 471 -13.89 -10.71 24.68
N THR A 472 -14.92 -10.90 25.51
CA THR A 472 -14.88 -11.65 26.77
C THR A 472 -16.07 -12.59 26.82
N ASP A 473 -16.02 -13.59 27.71
CA ASP A 473 -17.14 -14.50 27.92
C ASP A 473 -18.42 -13.73 28.27
N ARG A 474 -19.46 -13.92 27.46
CA ARG A 474 -20.75 -13.20 27.56
C ARG A 474 -21.87 -13.98 26.86
N GLN A 475 -23.11 -13.68 27.21
CA GLN A 475 -24.28 -14.22 26.53
C GLN A 475 -24.66 -13.32 25.35
N ALA A 476 -24.60 -13.84 24.13
CA ALA A 476 -24.96 -13.11 22.91
C ALA A 476 -26.36 -13.50 22.43
N ARG A 477 -27.07 -12.55 21.83
CA ARG A 477 -28.42 -12.71 21.28
C ARG A 477 -28.53 -12.08 19.89
N LEU A 478 -29.25 -12.74 19.00
CA LEU A 478 -29.72 -12.18 17.73
C LEU A 478 -31.23 -12.01 17.79
N ARG A 479 -31.72 -10.81 17.50
CA ARG A 479 -33.16 -10.49 17.48
C ARG A 479 -33.59 -9.98 16.13
N GLN A 480 -34.86 -10.22 15.81
CA GLN A 480 -35.57 -9.50 14.76
C GLN A 480 -36.83 -8.94 15.41
N SER A 481 -36.94 -7.61 15.48
CA SER A 481 -37.97 -6.94 16.27
C SER A 481 -37.95 -7.45 17.73
N ASP A 482 -39.08 -7.92 18.26
CA ASP A 482 -39.18 -8.43 19.64
C ASP A 482 -38.86 -9.92 19.78
N ARG A 483 -38.59 -10.63 18.67
CA ARG A 483 -38.32 -12.07 18.70
C ARG A 483 -36.82 -12.34 18.79
N ILE A 484 -36.43 -13.18 19.76
CA ILE A 484 -35.08 -13.75 19.82
C ILE A 484 -34.99 -14.88 18.79
N LEU A 485 -34.13 -14.71 17.80
CA LEU A 485 -33.85 -15.71 16.76
C LEU A 485 -32.78 -16.70 17.19
N TRP A 486 -31.83 -16.26 18.01
CA TRP A 486 -30.72 -17.08 18.50
C TRP A 486 -30.15 -16.50 19.80
N GLN A 487 -29.69 -17.38 20.70
CA GLN A 487 -29.07 -17.01 21.97
C GLN A 487 -28.08 -18.11 22.42
N GLU A 488 -26.84 -17.74 22.74
CA GLU A 488 -25.83 -18.68 23.23
C GLU A 488 -24.77 -17.97 24.09
N GLN A 489 -24.05 -18.74 24.91
CA GLN A 489 -22.83 -18.27 25.56
C GLN A 489 -21.67 -18.25 24.57
N LEU A 490 -21.06 -17.08 24.36
CA LEU A 490 -19.89 -16.89 23.52
C LEU A 490 -18.67 -16.57 24.36
N GLY A 491 -17.52 -17.08 23.93
CA GLY A 491 -16.20 -16.69 24.43
C GLY A 491 -15.29 -16.29 23.27
N ILE A 492 -13.99 -16.23 23.52
CA ILE A 492 -13.00 -15.75 22.53
C ILE A 492 -12.86 -16.65 21.29
N THR A 493 -13.26 -17.92 21.38
CA THR A 493 -13.17 -18.88 20.28
C THR A 493 -14.39 -18.79 19.35
N PRO A 494 -14.20 -18.69 18.02
CA PRO A 494 -15.31 -18.68 17.06
C PRO A 494 -16.19 -19.93 17.15
N ARG A 495 -17.50 -19.73 17.12
CA ARG A 495 -18.53 -20.77 17.07
C ARG A 495 -19.46 -20.56 15.89
N ARG A 496 -19.74 -21.64 15.17
CA ARG A 496 -20.67 -21.64 14.05
C ARG A 496 -22.11 -21.56 14.53
N TRP A 497 -22.92 -20.81 13.81
CA TRP A 497 -24.37 -20.73 14.03
C TRP A 497 -25.10 -20.83 12.69
N ARG A 498 -26.35 -21.30 12.75
CA ARG A 498 -27.25 -21.39 11.60
C ARG A 498 -28.68 -21.20 12.08
N ILE A 499 -29.41 -20.27 11.50
CA ILE A 499 -30.81 -19.95 11.81
C ILE A 499 -31.60 -20.07 10.51
N GLY A 500 -32.51 -21.04 10.44
CA GLY A 500 -33.42 -21.20 9.31
C GLY A 500 -34.68 -20.34 9.44
N ASN A 501 -35.39 -20.19 8.32
CA ASN A 501 -36.75 -19.62 8.25
C ASN A 501 -36.88 -18.18 8.80
N VAL A 502 -35.86 -17.36 8.60
CA VAL A 502 -35.93 -15.92 8.87
C VAL A 502 -36.71 -15.27 7.73
N ARG A 503 -37.85 -14.66 8.06
CA ARG A 503 -38.71 -14.01 7.06
C ARG A 503 -38.29 -12.54 6.91
N LEU A 504 -37.94 -12.15 5.69
CA LEU A 504 -37.57 -10.79 5.32
C LEU A 504 -38.72 -10.19 4.49
N PRO A 505 -39.53 -9.26 5.02
CA PRO A 505 -40.51 -8.53 4.21
C PRO A 505 -39.83 -7.72 3.08
N PRO A 506 -40.58 -7.27 2.07
CA PRO A 506 -40.09 -6.27 1.10
C PRO A 506 -39.51 -5.04 1.80
N GLY A 507 -38.38 -4.52 1.30
CA GLY A 507 -37.69 -3.38 1.89
C GLY A 507 -36.71 -3.76 3.00
N GLU A 508 -36.63 -2.94 4.05
CA GLU A 508 -35.60 -3.07 5.09
C GLU A 508 -36.00 -4.00 6.23
N SER A 509 -35.07 -4.85 6.64
CA SER A 509 -35.18 -5.71 7.81
C SER A 509 -33.99 -5.51 8.73
N HIS A 510 -34.24 -5.35 10.03
CA HIS A 510 -33.19 -5.16 11.03
C HIS A 510 -33.02 -6.41 11.89
N LEU A 511 -31.80 -6.94 11.93
CA LEU A 511 -31.39 -7.97 12.86
C LEU A 511 -30.48 -7.36 13.93
N THR A 512 -30.92 -7.33 15.18
CA THR A 512 -30.17 -6.72 16.27
C THR A 512 -29.30 -7.76 16.97
N VAL A 513 -28.00 -7.48 17.01
CA VAL A 513 -26.98 -8.21 17.79
C VAL A 513 -26.81 -7.49 19.13
N GLU A 514 -26.90 -8.22 20.23
CA GLU A 514 -26.71 -7.69 21.58
C GLU A 514 -26.08 -8.73 22.51
N SER A 515 -25.47 -8.26 23.60
CA SER A 515 -24.96 -9.11 24.68
C SER A 515 -25.42 -8.64 26.06
N ASP A 516 -25.18 -9.44 27.09
CA ASP A 516 -25.52 -9.16 28.48
C ASP A 516 -24.51 -8.27 29.22
N ALA A 517 -23.41 -7.89 28.57
CA ALA A 517 -22.34 -7.07 29.14
C ALA A 517 -21.97 -5.90 28.21
N PRO A 518 -21.52 -4.75 28.75
CA PRO A 518 -21.08 -3.64 27.91
C PRO A 518 -19.84 -4.00 27.07
N ALA A 519 -19.67 -3.28 25.96
CA ALA A 519 -18.45 -3.33 25.16
C ALA A 519 -17.26 -2.84 25.99
N GLN A 520 -16.09 -3.45 25.81
CA GLN A 520 -14.87 -3.13 26.57
C GLN A 520 -13.76 -2.64 25.64
N PRO A 521 -12.92 -1.67 26.06
CA PRO A 521 -11.83 -1.18 25.22
C PRO A 521 -10.86 -2.31 24.85
N ALA A 522 -10.44 -2.35 23.58
CA ALA A 522 -9.58 -3.39 23.05
C ALA A 522 -8.18 -3.39 23.69
N SER A 523 -7.60 -2.21 23.91
CA SER A 523 -6.33 -2.03 24.64
C SER A 523 -6.12 -0.55 25.07
N LEU A 524 -5.00 -0.24 25.72
CA LEU A 524 -4.61 1.15 26.06
C LEU A 524 -4.37 2.05 24.83
N TYR A 525 -4.16 1.46 23.65
CA TYR A 525 -3.86 2.17 22.40
C TYR A 525 -4.96 2.00 21.33
N ASP A 526 -5.94 1.15 21.61
CA ASP A 526 -7.12 0.93 20.78
C ASP A 526 -8.36 1.26 21.59
N GLU A 527 -8.79 2.52 21.48
CA GLU A 527 -9.94 3.08 22.20
C GLU A 527 -11.28 2.45 21.78
N ARG A 528 -11.29 1.57 20.78
CA ARG A 528 -12.51 0.91 20.33
C ARG A 528 -13.04 0.02 21.45
N SER A 529 -14.28 0.28 21.85
CA SER A 529 -15.03 -0.64 22.71
C SER A 529 -15.51 -1.82 21.87
N LEU A 530 -15.09 -3.04 22.20
CA LEU A 530 -15.39 -4.28 21.49
C LEU A 530 -16.36 -5.16 22.32
N ASP A 531 -17.32 -5.74 21.62
CA ASP A 531 -18.32 -6.63 22.21
C ASP A 531 -18.34 -8.01 21.53
N ILE A 532 -19.08 -8.15 20.42
CA ILE A 532 -19.19 -9.40 19.67
C ILE A 532 -18.36 -9.30 18.40
N ARG A 533 -17.63 -10.38 18.09
CA ARG A 533 -16.90 -10.57 16.84
C ARG A 533 -17.70 -11.44 15.89
N PHE A 534 -18.05 -10.90 14.74
CA PHE A 534 -18.85 -11.57 13.72
C PHE A 534 -17.97 -11.96 12.54
N PHE A 535 -17.88 -13.26 12.24
CA PHE A 535 -17.18 -13.81 11.08
C PHE A 535 -18.20 -14.30 10.04
N SER A 536 -17.96 -13.97 8.77
CA SER A 536 -18.62 -14.52 7.57
C SER A 536 -20.15 -14.72 7.65
N LEU A 537 -20.95 -13.90 6.96
CA LEU A 537 -22.41 -14.11 6.85
C LEU A 537 -22.76 -14.80 5.52
N SER A 538 -23.43 -15.94 5.61
CA SER A 538 -24.04 -16.65 4.49
C SER A 538 -25.56 -16.56 4.58
N ILE A 539 -26.21 -16.21 3.46
CA ILE A 539 -27.66 -16.13 3.35
C ILE A 539 -28.13 -17.01 2.20
N GLN A 540 -29.01 -17.96 2.50
CA GLN A 540 -29.61 -18.87 1.53
C GLN A 540 -31.12 -18.80 1.65
N GLY A 541 -31.87 -18.49 0.59
CA GLY A 541 -33.31 -18.30 0.72
C GLY A 541 -34.12 -18.52 -0.55
N ARG A 542 -35.44 -18.44 -0.37
CA ARG A 542 -36.45 -18.57 -1.43
C ARG A 542 -37.54 -17.51 -1.26
N THR A 543 -38.12 -17.06 -2.37
CA THR A 543 -39.30 -16.19 -2.36
C THR A 543 -40.53 -16.98 -1.92
N VAL A 544 -41.38 -16.39 -1.08
CA VAL A 544 -42.63 -17.03 -0.65
C VAL A 544 -43.75 -16.61 -1.61
N GLY A 545 -44.00 -17.42 -2.65
CA GLY A 545 -45.17 -17.28 -3.51
C GLY A 545 -46.44 -17.78 -2.82
N GLU A 546 -47.57 -17.11 -3.04
CA GLU A 546 -48.88 -17.53 -2.56
C GLU A 546 -49.19 -18.99 -2.93
N HIS A 547 -49.81 -19.69 -1.98
CA HIS A 547 -50.36 -21.03 -2.18
C HIS A 547 -51.22 -21.11 -3.45
N GLN A 548 -51.10 -22.25 -4.15
CA GLN A 548 -51.96 -22.66 -5.26
C GLN A 548 -53.45 -22.38 -4.99
N PRO A 549 -54.25 -21.97 -5.99
CA PRO A 549 -55.68 -21.82 -5.84
C PRO A 549 -56.31 -23.16 -5.45
N VAL A 550 -57.14 -23.13 -4.41
CA VAL A 550 -58.02 -24.23 -4.01
C VAL A 550 -58.86 -24.65 -5.22
N GLN A 551 -58.66 -25.88 -5.71
CA GLN A 551 -59.62 -26.48 -6.65
C GLN A 551 -60.97 -26.67 -5.92
N PRO A 552 -62.09 -26.18 -6.47
CA PRO A 552 -63.38 -26.57 -5.94
C PRO A 552 -63.61 -28.06 -6.22
N PRO A 553 -64.25 -28.81 -5.29
CA PRO A 553 -64.61 -30.19 -5.56
C PRO A 553 -65.66 -30.22 -6.68
N ASN A 554 -65.44 -31.11 -7.65
CA ASN A 554 -66.36 -31.41 -8.73
C ASN A 554 -67.75 -31.74 -8.18
N GLY A 555 -68.75 -30.98 -8.63
CA GLY A 555 -70.18 -31.30 -8.56
C GLY A 555 -70.78 -31.15 -9.94
#